data_AF-A0A834LF29-F1
#
_entry.id   AF-A0A834LF29-F1
#
_cell.length_a   1.000
_cell.length_b   1.000
_cell.length_c   1.000
_cell.angle_alpha   90.00
_cell.angle_beta   90.00
_cell.angle_gamma   90.00
#
_symmetry.space_group_name_H-M   'P 1'
#
loop_
_entity.id
_entity.type
_entity.pdbx_description
1 polymer ?
#
loop_
_entity_poly.entity_id
_entity_poly.type
_entity_poly.pdbx_seq_one_letter_code
_entity_poly.pdbx_strand_id
1 'polypeptide(L)'
;MVGSELAGRGGRVILGTEGMVGIGGNVGFGKVGTVGIVGKGVVGIDGNVGFGKVGTVGIVGKGVVGSGGNVAWGTVGIAGSGGMCYAAAMVSGEGERPTEERFLLRDMKRVVKTDAGEMKVVRGSKGWIPDMPNIHVGFVTMEPNSLFIPQYLDSDLILFIHRGEARIGSIYKDELIERRLKSGDVYRIPAGSTFYAVNTADGQQLHVICSVEKSDGIRWGTFQSFFVGGGSYPTSVLAGFERSTLSTALNVSESQCLKRMAACFEEQVTGDEEEEPIMRSFRKLLSFVFGKDLSAGNDARRSSKKPHSYNLFNRKPDFENDYGSSVALDQSDYSPLKRSGVGLYLVNLNAGSMMAPHLNPTATEYGIVLRGSGTIQIVFPNGTLAMNAQVNEGDVFWIPRYFPFCQIASHSGRFEFFGFTTSARRNRPQFLAGSNSVLQSMRGPAFAAAFGVSEERLKRIVNAQSESTILPPASASGESFGDEMAMGFEGIY
;
A
#
# COMPACT_ATOMS: atom_id res chain seq x y z
N MET A 1 46.66 -1.36 30.93
CA MET A 1 45.95 -0.45 30.00
C MET A 1 45.21 -1.32 29.00
N VAL A 2 43.88 -1.30 29.00
CA VAL A 2 43.09 -1.83 27.88
C VAL A 2 42.26 -0.64 27.40
N GLY A 3 42.54 -0.16 26.20
CA GLY A 3 41.96 1.07 25.63
C GLY A 3 40.93 0.75 24.54
N SER A 4 40.24 1.80 24.08
CA SER A 4 39.42 1.79 22.87
C SER A 4 40.29 2.00 21.63
N GLU A 5 40.01 1.25 20.56
CA GLU A 5 40.73 1.36 19.28
C GLU A 5 39.78 1.75 18.13
N LEU A 6 40.25 2.66 17.27
CA LEU A 6 39.52 3.19 16.12
C LEU A 6 40.33 2.93 14.84
N ALA A 7 39.69 2.35 13.83
CA ALA A 7 40.32 2.13 12.53
C ALA A 7 39.44 2.65 11.37
N GLY A 8 40.09 3.18 10.33
CA GLY A 8 39.43 3.74 9.15
C GLY A 8 38.80 2.69 8.22
N ARG A 9 38.42 3.12 7.01
CA ARG A 9 37.76 2.29 5.99
C ARG A 9 38.62 1.06 5.63
N GLY A 10 38.03 -0.14 5.70
CA GLY A 10 38.75 -1.42 5.50
C GLY A 10 39.72 -1.80 6.63
N GLY A 11 39.73 -1.07 7.75
CA GLY A 11 40.61 -1.32 8.88
C GLY A 11 40.29 -2.61 9.65
N ARG A 12 41.18 -2.98 10.57
CA ARG A 12 40.99 -4.14 11.44
C ARG A 12 41.43 -3.83 12.87
N VAL A 13 40.55 -4.10 13.82
CA VAL A 13 40.83 -4.06 15.28
C VAL A 13 40.77 -5.49 15.80
N ILE A 14 41.78 -5.94 16.55
CA ILE A 14 41.94 -7.36 16.96
C ILE A 14 41.98 -7.53 18.50
N LEU A 15 42.26 -6.48 19.26
CA LEU A 15 42.43 -6.53 20.71
C LEU A 15 41.88 -5.25 21.36
N GLY A 16 41.20 -5.38 22.50
CA GLY A 16 40.61 -4.26 23.23
C GLY A 16 39.26 -4.59 23.88
N THR A 17 38.69 -3.65 24.63
CA THR A 17 37.32 -3.74 25.17
C THR A 17 36.30 -2.99 24.31
N GLU A 18 36.73 -2.11 23.41
CA GLU A 18 35.86 -1.44 22.44
C GLU A 18 36.61 -1.24 21.12
N GLY A 19 35.97 -1.55 20.00
CA GLY A 19 36.55 -1.44 18.67
C GLY A 19 35.54 -0.89 17.66
N MET A 20 35.91 0.16 16.92
CA MET A 20 35.04 0.75 15.90
C MET A 20 35.77 0.88 14.56
N VAL A 21 35.11 0.42 13.48
CA VAL A 21 35.68 0.42 12.12
C VAL A 21 34.66 0.87 11.07
N GLY A 22 35.13 1.57 10.03
CA GLY A 22 34.30 2.03 8.91
C GLY A 22 33.79 0.91 7.97
N ILE A 23 33.33 1.30 6.78
CA ILE A 23 32.78 0.41 5.74
C ILE A 23 33.77 -0.70 5.38
N GLY A 24 33.28 -1.96 5.31
CA GLY A 24 34.06 -3.17 5.00
C GLY A 24 35.07 -3.58 6.08
N GLY A 25 34.98 -2.99 7.28
CA GLY A 25 35.89 -3.21 8.39
C GLY A 25 35.63 -4.49 9.18
N ASN A 26 36.64 -4.98 9.90
CA ASN A 26 36.51 -6.16 10.75
C ASN A 26 36.97 -5.88 12.18
N VAL A 27 36.13 -6.18 13.17
CA VAL A 27 36.49 -6.14 14.60
C VAL A 27 36.52 -7.56 15.13
N GLY A 28 37.65 -7.98 15.68
CA GLY A 28 37.81 -9.26 16.36
C GLY A 28 38.19 -9.02 17.82
N PHE A 29 37.58 -9.79 18.73
CA PHE A 29 37.99 -9.82 20.13
C PHE A 29 38.56 -11.19 20.49
N GLY A 30 39.74 -11.20 21.10
CA GLY A 30 40.47 -12.43 21.48
C GLY A 30 39.83 -13.24 22.62
N LYS A 31 40.48 -14.35 22.98
CA LYS A 31 40.06 -15.27 24.05
C LYS A 31 40.34 -14.66 25.42
N VAL A 32 39.34 -14.61 26.30
CA VAL A 32 39.51 -14.22 27.71
C VAL A 32 39.48 -15.49 28.57
N GLY A 33 40.27 -15.51 29.66
CA GLY A 33 40.47 -16.67 30.53
C GLY A 33 39.23 -17.10 31.32
N THR A 34 39.39 -17.39 32.62
CA THR A 34 38.35 -18.05 33.44
C THR A 34 37.11 -17.18 33.69
N VAL A 35 37.28 -15.86 33.80
CA VAL A 35 36.22 -14.85 34.00
C VAL A 35 36.57 -13.59 33.20
N GLY A 36 35.63 -13.00 32.46
CA GLY A 36 35.85 -11.70 31.81
C GLY A 36 34.75 -11.25 30.85
N ILE A 37 34.87 -10.00 30.37
CA ILE A 37 33.97 -9.36 29.39
C ILE A 37 34.71 -9.29 28.05
N VAL A 38 34.07 -9.73 26.98
CA VAL A 38 34.55 -9.52 25.61
C VAL A 38 33.87 -8.27 25.07
N GLY A 39 34.64 -7.35 24.45
CA GLY A 39 34.29 -5.95 24.24
C GLY A 39 33.05 -5.56 23.41
N LYS A 40 32.87 -4.28 23.08
CA LYS A 40 31.82 -3.78 22.16
C LYS A 40 32.40 -3.45 20.79
N GLY A 41 31.79 -3.97 19.72
CA GLY A 41 32.22 -3.78 18.34
C GLY A 41 31.21 -3.00 17.50
N VAL A 42 31.63 -1.95 16.81
CA VAL A 42 30.79 -1.21 15.84
C VAL A 42 31.46 -1.22 14.47
N VAL A 43 30.77 -1.71 13.44
CA VAL A 43 31.27 -1.72 12.07
C VAL A 43 30.28 -1.09 11.10
N GLY A 44 30.80 -0.46 10.05
CA GLY A 44 29.99 0.11 8.96
C GLY A 44 29.33 -0.94 8.06
N ILE A 45 28.87 -0.50 6.89
CA ILE A 45 28.25 -1.34 5.84
C ILE A 45 29.22 -2.47 5.42
N ASP A 46 28.71 -3.70 5.25
CA ASP A 46 29.44 -4.93 4.89
C ASP A 46 30.60 -5.32 5.84
N GLY A 47 30.63 -4.80 7.07
CA GLY A 47 31.65 -5.13 8.06
C GLY A 47 31.30 -6.36 8.91
N ASN A 48 32.31 -6.99 9.54
CA ASN A 48 32.09 -8.14 10.42
C ASN A 48 32.60 -7.89 11.85
N VAL A 49 31.84 -8.39 12.83
CA VAL A 49 32.27 -8.41 14.24
C VAL A 49 32.34 -9.86 14.73
N GLY A 50 33.49 -10.27 15.23
CA GLY A 50 33.72 -11.62 15.76
C GLY A 50 34.14 -11.60 17.23
N PHE A 51 33.41 -12.33 18.07
CA PHE A 51 33.73 -12.51 19.47
C PHE A 51 34.36 -13.89 19.72
N GLY A 52 35.55 -13.91 20.34
CA GLY A 52 36.22 -15.14 20.74
C GLY A 52 35.54 -15.90 21.88
N LYS A 53 36.17 -16.99 22.32
CA LYS A 53 35.67 -17.87 23.39
C LYS A 53 35.84 -17.23 24.77
N VAL A 54 34.80 -17.29 25.60
CA VAL A 54 34.84 -16.94 27.04
C VAL A 54 34.92 -18.23 27.84
N GLY A 55 35.67 -18.23 28.95
CA GLY A 55 35.81 -19.39 29.85
C GLY A 55 34.52 -19.78 30.59
N THR A 56 34.62 -20.00 31.90
CA THR A 56 33.55 -20.67 32.68
C THR A 56 32.35 -19.78 32.95
N VAL A 57 32.56 -18.46 33.14
CA VAL A 57 31.54 -17.44 33.40
C VAL A 57 31.92 -16.12 32.72
N GLY A 58 31.01 -15.50 31.97
CA GLY A 58 31.24 -14.15 31.42
C GLY A 58 30.19 -13.67 30.43
N ILE A 59 30.28 -12.39 30.06
CA ILE A 59 29.39 -11.71 29.10
C ILE A 59 30.14 -11.58 27.78
N VAL A 60 29.57 -12.12 26.71
CA VAL A 60 30.03 -11.82 25.35
C VAL A 60 29.34 -10.51 24.94
N GLY A 61 30.11 -9.52 24.50
CA GLY A 61 29.69 -8.11 24.44
C GLY A 61 28.55 -7.76 23.48
N LYS A 62 28.67 -6.65 22.74
CA LYS A 62 27.60 -6.12 21.86
C LYS A 62 28.18 -5.77 20.50
N GLY A 63 27.55 -6.29 19.43
CA GLY A 63 27.93 -6.02 18.05
C GLY A 63 26.87 -5.14 17.37
N VAL A 64 27.30 -4.04 16.75
CA VAL A 64 26.46 -3.20 15.87
C VAL A 64 27.07 -3.23 14.48
N VAL A 65 26.30 -3.72 13.49
CA VAL A 65 26.72 -3.82 12.08
C VAL A 65 25.83 -2.95 11.20
N GLY A 66 26.41 -2.36 10.16
CA GLY A 66 25.67 -1.75 9.06
C GLY A 66 25.00 -2.80 8.15
N SER A 67 24.29 -2.33 7.12
CA SER A 67 23.66 -3.18 6.10
C SER A 67 24.66 -4.19 5.50
N GLY A 68 24.27 -5.46 5.38
CA GLY A 68 25.10 -6.53 4.79
C GLY A 68 26.17 -7.16 5.70
N GLY A 69 26.38 -6.66 6.92
CA GLY A 69 27.39 -7.15 7.85
C GLY A 69 26.99 -8.40 8.66
N ASN A 70 27.97 -9.15 9.16
CA ASN A 70 27.75 -10.36 9.99
C ASN A 70 28.32 -10.21 11.41
N VAL A 71 27.62 -10.77 12.39
CA VAL A 71 28.13 -10.91 13.77
C VAL A 71 28.23 -12.40 14.11
N ALA A 72 29.41 -12.84 14.55
CA ALA A 72 29.66 -14.21 14.97
C ALA A 72 30.07 -14.26 16.46
N TRP A 73 29.36 -15.11 17.23
CA TRP A 73 29.61 -15.31 18.66
C TRP A 73 30.32 -16.65 18.91
N GLY A 74 31.36 -16.65 19.74
CA GLY A 74 31.95 -17.86 20.31
C GLY A 74 31.12 -18.45 21.46
N THR A 75 31.40 -19.70 21.85
CA THR A 75 30.74 -20.39 22.97
C THR A 75 31.12 -19.79 24.33
N VAL A 76 30.14 -19.64 25.23
CA VAL A 76 30.32 -19.45 26.69
C VAL A 76 30.25 -20.82 27.38
N GLY A 77 30.95 -21.00 28.51
CA GLY A 77 30.87 -22.21 29.34
C GLY A 77 29.50 -22.43 30.01
N ILE A 78 29.47 -22.38 31.35
CA ILE A 78 28.38 -22.96 32.17
C ILE A 78 27.24 -21.97 32.47
N ALA A 79 27.54 -20.66 32.58
CA ALA A 79 26.53 -19.62 32.81
C ALA A 79 26.97 -18.28 32.20
N GLY A 80 26.09 -17.65 31.42
CA GLY A 80 26.30 -16.32 30.83
C GLY A 80 25.15 -15.90 29.90
N SER A 81 24.96 -14.60 29.73
CA SER A 81 24.02 -14.02 28.76
C SER A 81 24.67 -13.97 27.37
N GLY A 82 23.98 -14.47 26.35
CA GLY A 82 24.37 -14.31 24.95
C GLY A 82 24.27 -12.83 24.54
N GLY A 83 25.26 -12.33 23.79
CA GLY A 83 25.29 -10.93 23.36
C GLY A 83 24.14 -10.57 22.42
N MET A 84 23.64 -9.33 22.53
CA MET A 84 22.61 -8.78 21.64
C MET A 84 23.21 -8.22 20.35
N CYS A 85 22.56 -8.48 19.21
CA CYS A 85 22.87 -7.85 17.93
C CYS A 85 21.81 -6.80 17.60
N TYR A 86 22.26 -5.59 17.26
CA TYR A 86 21.39 -4.57 16.67
C TYR A 86 21.82 -4.37 15.22
N ALA A 87 20.93 -4.67 14.28
CA ALA A 87 21.05 -4.16 12.93
C ALA A 87 20.57 -2.71 12.94
N ALA A 88 21.51 -1.75 13.00
CA ALA A 88 21.19 -0.33 12.91
C ALA A 88 21.04 0.04 11.43
N ALA A 89 19.89 -0.25 10.85
CA ALA A 89 19.56 0.21 9.51
C ALA A 89 18.04 0.40 9.38
N MET A 90 17.50 1.48 9.97
CA MET A 90 16.24 2.12 9.55
C MET A 90 16.00 3.48 10.24
N VAL A 91 16.79 3.85 11.27
CA VAL A 91 16.61 5.11 12.01
C VAL A 91 17.89 5.93 11.96
N SER A 92 18.10 6.68 10.87
CA SER A 92 18.90 7.92 10.89
C SER A 92 19.03 8.50 9.49
N GLY A 93 18.24 9.52 9.18
CA GLY A 93 18.60 10.55 8.21
C GLY A 93 18.18 11.92 8.76
N GLU A 94 19.14 12.79 9.05
CA GLU A 94 18.86 14.17 9.47
C GLU A 94 18.05 14.92 8.38
N GLY A 95 16.94 15.55 8.81
CA GLY A 95 15.94 16.22 7.95
C GLY A 95 14.58 15.50 7.86
N GLU A 96 14.41 14.43 8.63
CA GLU A 96 13.27 13.51 8.60
C GLU A 96 11.91 14.14 8.96
N ARG A 97 10.90 13.93 8.11
CA ARG A 97 9.48 14.12 8.47
C ARG A 97 9.14 13.31 9.73
N PRO A 98 8.19 13.79 10.57
CA PRO A 98 7.64 13.01 11.68
C PRO A 98 7.33 11.57 11.23
N THR A 99 7.62 10.58 12.08
CA THR A 99 7.45 9.15 11.72
C THR A 99 6.03 8.83 11.27
N GLU A 100 5.02 9.46 11.87
CA GLU A 100 3.61 9.36 11.46
C GLU A 100 3.36 9.82 10.01
N GLU A 101 4.05 10.86 9.54
CA GLU A 101 3.93 11.37 8.16
C GLU A 101 4.51 10.42 7.12
N ARG A 102 5.29 9.40 7.52
CA ARG A 102 5.83 8.41 6.58
C ARG A 102 4.82 7.34 6.20
N PHE A 103 3.87 7.07 7.09
CA PHE A 103 2.86 6.02 6.91
C PHE A 103 1.49 6.59 6.57
N LEU A 104 1.17 7.82 6.99
CA LEU A 104 -0.02 8.55 6.54
C LEU A 104 0.28 9.39 5.29
N LEU A 105 -0.36 9.04 4.18
CA LEU A 105 -0.15 9.68 2.89
C LEU A 105 -1.03 10.93 2.74
N ARG A 106 -0.61 12.03 3.37
CA ARG A 106 -1.36 13.31 3.40
C ARG A 106 -1.18 14.19 2.15
N ASP A 107 -0.17 13.93 1.33
CA ASP A 107 0.14 14.71 0.10
C ASP A 107 -0.83 14.33 -1.04
N MET A 108 -2.10 14.75 -0.90
CA MET A 108 -3.14 14.61 -1.91
C MET A 108 -3.06 15.78 -2.89
N LYS A 109 -2.75 15.49 -4.15
CA LYS A 109 -2.62 16.50 -5.20
C LYS A 109 -3.84 16.49 -6.11
N ARG A 110 -4.44 17.65 -6.32
CA ARG A 110 -5.47 17.83 -7.34
C ARG A 110 -4.81 17.83 -8.71
N VAL A 111 -5.25 16.94 -9.60
CA VAL A 111 -4.71 16.83 -10.97
C VAL A 111 -5.67 17.39 -12.00
N VAL A 112 -6.98 17.35 -11.74
CA VAL A 112 -8.03 17.94 -12.60
C VAL A 112 -9.12 18.54 -11.71
N LYS A 113 -9.64 19.71 -12.09
CA LYS A 113 -10.86 20.30 -11.55
C LYS A 113 -11.64 20.99 -12.66
N THR A 114 -12.92 20.67 -12.76
CA THR A 114 -13.89 21.27 -13.68
C THR A 114 -15.23 21.38 -12.97
N ASP A 115 -16.22 22.01 -13.61
CA ASP A 115 -17.61 22.03 -13.10
C ASP A 115 -18.26 20.64 -13.16
N ALA A 116 -17.76 19.75 -14.03
CA ALA A 116 -18.25 18.38 -14.18
C ALA A 116 -17.65 17.39 -13.16
N GLY A 117 -16.67 17.81 -12.36
CA GLY A 117 -16.03 16.95 -11.38
C GLY A 117 -14.57 17.26 -11.09
N GLU A 118 -13.93 16.37 -10.34
CA GLU A 118 -12.53 16.51 -9.92
C GLU A 118 -11.79 15.18 -9.86
N MET A 119 -10.47 15.26 -10.04
CA MET A 119 -9.57 14.14 -9.77
C MET A 119 -8.45 14.59 -8.83
N LYS A 120 -8.25 13.82 -7.77
CA LYS A 120 -7.16 13.96 -6.81
C LYS A 120 -6.33 12.69 -6.77
N VAL A 121 -5.05 12.81 -6.48
CA VAL A 121 -4.12 11.68 -6.46
C VAL A 121 -3.22 11.79 -5.25
N VAL A 122 -3.21 10.72 -4.46
CA VAL A 122 -2.28 10.52 -3.36
C VAL A 122 -1.12 9.69 -3.88
N ARG A 123 0.09 10.26 -3.85
CA ARG A 123 1.29 9.52 -4.21
C ARG A 123 1.67 8.60 -3.05
N GLY A 124 1.84 7.32 -3.32
CA GLY A 124 2.47 6.41 -2.37
C GLY A 124 3.91 6.77 -2.00
N SER A 125 4.47 6.04 -1.04
CA SER A 125 5.74 6.33 -0.35
C SER A 125 6.87 6.75 -1.31
N LYS A 126 7.43 7.95 -1.09
CA LYS A 126 8.51 8.54 -1.91
C LYS A 126 9.87 7.99 -1.51
N GLY A 127 10.15 6.72 -1.84
CA GLY A 127 11.50 6.17 -1.81
C GLY A 127 12.15 6.07 -0.41
N TRP A 128 11.37 6.13 0.67
CA TRP A 128 11.88 5.87 2.02
C TRP A 128 12.44 4.44 2.12
N ILE A 129 11.77 3.48 1.47
CA ILE A 129 12.29 2.12 1.25
C ILE A 129 12.59 2.01 -0.26
N PRO A 130 13.87 1.92 -0.66
CA PRO A 130 14.24 1.73 -2.06
C PRO A 130 13.59 0.49 -2.68
N ASP A 131 13.26 0.57 -3.97
CA ASP A 131 12.74 -0.52 -4.80
C ASP A 131 11.44 -1.20 -4.31
N MET A 132 10.72 -0.58 -3.38
CA MET A 132 9.38 -1.02 -3.03
C MET A 132 8.38 -0.66 -4.14
N PRO A 133 7.56 -1.61 -4.61
CA PRO A 133 6.47 -1.32 -5.53
C PRO A 133 5.59 -0.21 -4.96
N ASN A 134 5.28 0.78 -5.79
CA ASN A 134 4.57 1.97 -5.36
C ASN A 134 3.24 2.08 -6.10
N ILE A 135 2.15 2.10 -5.34
CA ILE A 135 0.81 2.40 -5.87
C ILE A 135 0.51 3.87 -5.58
N HIS A 136 -0.04 4.56 -6.57
CA HIS A 136 -0.69 5.84 -6.37
C HIS A 136 -2.20 5.63 -6.27
N VAL A 137 -2.87 6.35 -5.38
CA VAL A 137 -4.32 6.23 -5.18
C VAL A 137 -5.00 7.45 -5.78
N GLY A 138 -5.81 7.23 -6.81
CA GLY A 138 -6.64 8.25 -7.43
C GLY A 138 -8.04 8.27 -6.83
N PHE A 139 -8.59 9.46 -6.68
CA PHE A 139 -9.96 9.74 -6.27
C PHE A 139 -10.60 10.57 -7.37
N VAL A 140 -11.65 10.04 -8.00
CA VAL A 140 -12.40 10.71 -9.05
C VAL A 140 -13.82 10.95 -8.56
N THR A 141 -14.24 12.21 -8.60
CA THR A 141 -15.64 12.60 -8.36
C THR A 141 -16.20 13.15 -9.65
N MET A 142 -17.37 12.67 -10.06
CA MET A 142 -18.05 13.09 -11.28
C MET A 142 -19.47 13.55 -10.94
N GLU A 143 -19.83 14.77 -11.36
CA GLU A 143 -21.18 15.30 -11.20
C GLU A 143 -22.19 14.50 -12.04
N PRO A 144 -23.50 14.59 -11.74
CA PRO A 144 -24.57 14.08 -12.60
C PRO A 144 -24.38 14.48 -14.07
N ASN A 145 -24.71 13.58 -15.00
CA ASN A 145 -24.68 13.86 -16.44
C ASN A 145 -23.33 14.35 -17.00
N SER A 146 -22.22 13.82 -16.45
CA SER A 146 -20.86 14.20 -16.83
C SER A 146 -20.11 13.12 -17.63
N LEU A 147 -19.09 13.55 -18.38
CA LEU A 147 -18.20 12.71 -19.19
C LEU A 147 -16.75 12.88 -18.76
N PHE A 148 -16.12 11.77 -18.40
CA PHE A 148 -14.67 11.65 -18.34
C PHE A 148 -14.16 11.33 -19.76
N ILE A 149 -13.58 12.34 -20.39
CA ILE A 149 -13.31 12.35 -21.84
C ILE A 149 -12.36 11.22 -22.30
N PRO A 150 -12.47 10.78 -23.58
CA PRO A 150 -11.68 9.69 -24.11
C PRO A 150 -10.17 9.91 -24.04
N GLN A 151 -9.48 9.02 -23.33
CA GLN A 151 -8.03 9.07 -23.15
C GLN A 151 -7.45 7.66 -22.95
N TYR A 152 -6.14 7.52 -23.06
CA TYR A 152 -5.40 6.35 -22.55
C TYR A 152 -4.33 6.81 -21.57
N LEU A 153 -3.91 5.91 -20.67
CA LEU A 153 -2.82 6.14 -19.73
C LEU A 153 -1.64 5.24 -20.05
N ASP A 154 -0.45 5.64 -19.62
CA ASP A 154 0.75 4.80 -19.58
C ASP A 154 0.78 3.85 -18.37
N SER A 155 -0.31 3.76 -17.62
CA SER A 155 -0.43 2.98 -16.38
C SER A 155 -1.67 2.10 -16.41
N ASP A 156 -1.55 0.93 -15.77
CA ASP A 156 -2.67 0.06 -15.46
C ASP A 156 -3.57 0.73 -14.40
N LEU A 157 -4.88 0.67 -14.63
CA LEU A 157 -5.89 1.18 -13.70
C LEU A 157 -6.75 0.06 -13.16
N ILE A 158 -6.86 -0.02 -11.83
CA ILE A 158 -7.92 -0.78 -11.17
C ILE A 158 -8.88 0.24 -10.57
N LEU A 159 -10.10 0.25 -11.08
CA LEU A 159 -11.18 1.10 -10.61
C LEU A 159 -12.00 0.34 -9.56
N PHE A 160 -12.38 1.02 -8.49
CA PHE A 160 -13.36 0.61 -7.51
C PHE A 160 -14.45 1.68 -7.44
N ILE A 161 -15.68 1.33 -7.80
CA ILE A 161 -16.82 2.24 -7.69
C ILE A 161 -17.22 2.30 -6.22
N HIS A 162 -16.82 3.36 -5.53
CA HIS A 162 -17.13 3.53 -4.12
C HIS A 162 -18.61 3.92 -3.92
N ARG A 163 -19.11 4.84 -4.75
CA ARG A 163 -20.51 5.30 -4.70
C ARG A 163 -21.02 5.73 -6.08
N GLY A 164 -22.25 5.37 -6.40
CA GLY A 164 -22.94 5.76 -7.62
C GLY A 164 -22.85 4.70 -8.71
N GLU A 165 -23.19 5.11 -9.93
CA GLU A 165 -23.15 4.25 -11.11
C GLU A 165 -22.40 4.94 -12.24
N ALA A 166 -21.65 4.15 -13.01
CA ALA A 166 -20.85 4.62 -14.12
C ALA A 166 -21.08 3.75 -15.34
N ARG A 167 -21.06 4.34 -16.52
CA ARG A 167 -20.80 3.57 -17.74
C ARG A 167 -19.40 3.84 -18.23
N ILE A 168 -18.61 2.77 -18.36
CA ILE A 168 -17.23 2.83 -18.83
C ILE A 168 -17.14 2.18 -20.20
N GLY A 169 -16.67 2.95 -21.18
CA GLY A 169 -16.26 2.45 -22.48
C GLY A 169 -14.74 2.26 -22.49
N SER A 170 -14.25 1.11 -22.95
CA SER A 170 -12.81 0.88 -23.11
C SER A 170 -12.51 0.01 -24.32
N ILE A 171 -11.32 0.17 -24.91
CA ILE A 171 -10.87 -0.68 -26.02
C ILE A 171 -10.30 -2.00 -25.48
N TYR A 172 -10.85 -3.12 -25.95
CA TYR A 172 -10.38 -4.46 -25.65
C TYR A 172 -10.31 -5.29 -26.93
N LYS A 173 -9.11 -5.77 -27.28
CA LYS A 173 -8.85 -6.51 -28.53
C LYS A 173 -9.41 -5.78 -29.75
N ASP A 174 -9.08 -4.50 -29.86
CA ASP A 174 -9.46 -3.60 -30.96
C ASP A 174 -10.96 -3.28 -31.08
N GLU A 175 -11.78 -3.73 -30.12
CA GLU A 175 -13.20 -3.41 -30.05
C GLU A 175 -13.53 -2.50 -28.86
N LEU A 176 -14.44 -1.55 -29.07
CA LEU A 176 -15.02 -0.78 -27.97
C LEU A 176 -16.02 -1.66 -27.20
N ILE A 177 -15.73 -1.88 -25.92
CA ILE A 177 -16.65 -2.53 -25.00
C ILE A 177 -17.19 -1.51 -24.01
N GLU A 178 -18.49 -1.55 -23.77
CA GLU A 178 -19.12 -0.77 -22.70
C GLU A 178 -19.56 -1.66 -21.54
N ARG A 179 -19.42 -1.13 -20.32
CA ARG A 179 -19.84 -1.75 -19.07
C ARG A 179 -20.54 -0.75 -18.19
N ARG A 180 -21.71 -1.12 -17.68
CA ARG A 180 -22.36 -0.42 -16.57
C ARG A 180 -21.77 -0.98 -15.27
N LEU A 181 -21.25 -0.11 -14.44
CA LEU A 181 -20.65 -0.41 -13.15
C LEU A 181 -21.46 0.29 -12.05
N LYS A 182 -21.60 -0.36 -10.91
CA LYS A 182 -22.29 0.14 -9.73
C LYS A 182 -21.40 0.08 -8.49
N SER A 183 -21.83 0.70 -7.40
CA SER A 183 -21.15 0.63 -6.10
C SER A 183 -20.69 -0.80 -5.77
N GLY A 184 -19.41 -0.93 -5.40
CA GLY A 184 -18.75 -2.20 -5.12
C GLY A 184 -18.04 -2.83 -6.32
N ASP A 185 -18.32 -2.39 -7.56
CA ASP A 185 -17.69 -2.97 -8.74
C ASP A 185 -16.21 -2.59 -8.85
N VAL A 186 -15.41 -3.60 -9.14
CA VAL A 186 -14.00 -3.52 -9.48
C VAL A 186 -13.83 -3.79 -10.98
N TYR A 187 -13.07 -2.94 -11.66
CA TYR A 187 -12.84 -3.05 -13.10
C TYR A 187 -11.42 -2.64 -13.48
N ARG A 188 -10.76 -3.45 -14.33
CA ARG A 188 -9.41 -3.16 -14.83
C ARG A 188 -9.45 -2.49 -16.20
N ILE A 189 -8.72 -1.40 -16.35
CA ILE A 189 -8.39 -0.78 -17.64
C ILE A 189 -6.88 -0.95 -17.87
N PRO A 190 -6.46 -1.69 -18.92
CA PRO A 190 -5.05 -1.86 -19.24
C PRO A 190 -4.35 -0.54 -19.60
N ALA A 191 -3.05 -0.44 -19.29
CA ALA A 191 -2.20 0.60 -19.85
C ALA A 191 -2.30 0.62 -21.40
N GLY A 192 -2.36 1.82 -21.98
CA GLY A 192 -2.51 2.05 -23.43
C GLY A 192 -3.92 1.80 -23.99
N SER A 193 -4.85 1.19 -23.24
CA SER A 193 -6.23 1.06 -23.68
C SER A 193 -6.95 2.40 -23.57
N THR A 194 -7.48 2.89 -24.70
CA THR A 194 -8.34 4.09 -24.70
C THR A 194 -9.64 3.78 -23.97
N PHE A 195 -10.08 4.69 -23.11
CA PHE A 195 -11.31 4.58 -22.35
C PHE A 195 -11.98 5.94 -22.11
N TYR A 196 -13.25 5.91 -21.74
CA TYR A 196 -14.02 7.02 -21.20
C TYR A 196 -14.94 6.51 -20.09
N ALA A 197 -15.40 7.40 -19.23
CA ALA A 197 -16.40 7.10 -18.20
C ALA A 197 -17.53 8.13 -18.24
N VAL A 198 -18.74 7.71 -17.93
CA VAL A 198 -19.92 8.56 -17.97
C VAL A 198 -20.71 8.35 -16.70
N ASN A 199 -21.05 9.45 -16.01
CA ASN A 199 -22.05 9.41 -14.95
C ASN A 199 -23.42 9.68 -15.59
N THR A 200 -24.26 8.65 -15.64
CA THR A 200 -25.58 8.70 -16.27
C THR A 200 -26.69 9.08 -15.28
N ALA A 201 -26.36 9.31 -14.01
CA ALA A 201 -27.35 9.59 -12.98
C ALA A 201 -27.84 11.04 -13.06
N ASP A 202 -29.13 11.27 -12.81
CA ASP A 202 -29.77 12.58 -12.87
C ASP A 202 -29.62 13.44 -11.60
N GLY A 203 -29.01 12.89 -10.55
CA GLY A 203 -28.83 13.62 -9.28
C GLY A 203 -27.86 13.00 -8.29
N GLN A 204 -27.10 11.97 -8.68
CA GLN A 204 -26.14 11.31 -7.83
C GLN A 204 -24.72 11.53 -8.36
N GLN A 205 -23.83 12.02 -7.48
CA GLN A 205 -22.40 12.06 -7.76
C GLN A 205 -21.82 10.65 -7.79
N LEU A 206 -20.93 10.42 -8.74
CA LEU A 206 -20.14 9.21 -8.86
C LEU A 206 -18.79 9.43 -8.16
N HIS A 207 -18.43 8.51 -7.27
CA HIS A 207 -17.14 8.47 -6.59
C HIS A 207 -16.40 7.18 -6.94
N VAL A 208 -15.23 7.33 -7.55
CA VAL A 208 -14.36 6.21 -7.95
C VAL A 208 -13.03 6.35 -7.22
N ILE A 209 -12.58 5.25 -6.62
CA ILE A 209 -11.22 5.10 -6.09
C ILE A 209 -10.46 4.23 -7.08
N CYS A 210 -9.25 4.63 -7.48
CA CYS A 210 -8.46 3.84 -8.41
C CYS A 210 -7.00 3.67 -7.97
N SER A 211 -6.42 2.51 -8.27
CA SER A 211 -4.97 2.33 -8.19
C SER A 211 -4.35 2.75 -9.52
N VAL A 212 -3.29 3.53 -9.45
CA VAL A 212 -2.43 3.85 -10.59
C VAL A 212 -1.07 3.24 -10.33
N GLU A 213 -0.72 2.21 -11.10
CA GLU A 213 0.52 1.47 -10.95
C GLU A 213 1.53 1.87 -12.03
N LYS A 214 2.78 2.03 -11.64
CA LYS A 214 3.86 2.55 -12.50
C LYS A 214 4.94 1.52 -12.83
N SER A 215 4.71 0.22 -12.62
CA SER A 215 5.74 -0.81 -12.87
C SER A 215 6.29 -0.76 -14.31
N ASP A 216 5.45 -0.40 -15.29
CA ASP A 216 5.82 -0.33 -16.72
C ASP A 216 5.58 1.05 -17.39
N GLY A 217 5.23 2.10 -16.63
CA GLY A 217 4.85 3.42 -17.16
C GLY A 217 6.02 4.36 -17.49
N ILE A 218 5.75 5.42 -18.25
CA ILE A 218 6.75 6.46 -18.56
C ILE A 218 7.15 7.12 -17.24
N ARG A 219 8.45 7.24 -16.97
CA ARG A 219 8.94 7.68 -15.65
C ARG A 219 8.60 9.14 -15.28
N TRP A 220 7.86 9.86 -16.11
CA TRP A 220 7.43 11.24 -15.88
C TRP A 220 6.23 11.30 -14.93
N GLY A 221 6.38 12.00 -13.79
CA GLY A 221 5.25 12.27 -12.91
C GLY A 221 4.62 11.04 -12.24
N THR A 222 3.33 11.13 -11.93
CA THR A 222 2.54 10.09 -11.25
C THR A 222 2.00 9.06 -12.24
N PHE A 223 1.48 9.55 -13.37
CA PHE A 223 1.04 8.85 -14.58
C PHE A 223 0.91 9.92 -15.67
N GLN A 224 0.83 9.50 -16.93
CA GLN A 224 0.63 10.38 -18.07
C GLN A 224 -0.70 10.05 -18.76
N SER A 225 -1.59 11.05 -18.80
CA SER A 225 -2.79 11.01 -19.63
C SER A 225 -2.47 11.44 -21.06
N PHE A 226 -3.00 10.68 -22.02
CA PHE A 226 -2.97 11.01 -23.44
C PHE A 226 -4.41 11.12 -23.94
N PHE A 227 -4.86 12.35 -24.16
CA PHE A 227 -6.24 12.65 -24.54
C PHE A 227 -6.44 12.41 -26.04
N VAL A 228 -7.36 11.51 -26.38
CA VAL A 228 -7.73 11.23 -27.77
C VAL A 228 -8.84 12.17 -28.20
N GLY A 229 -9.87 12.29 -27.35
CA GLY A 229 -10.86 13.38 -27.42
C GLY A 229 -10.43 14.53 -26.52
N GLY A 230 -10.84 15.75 -26.85
CA GLY A 230 -10.47 16.94 -26.11
C GLY A 230 -10.62 18.20 -26.96
N GLY A 231 -10.44 19.35 -26.33
CA GLY A 231 -10.49 20.67 -26.97
C GLY A 231 -9.25 21.48 -26.68
N SER A 232 -9.40 22.76 -26.37
CA SER A 232 -8.27 23.60 -25.92
C SER A 232 -7.64 23.04 -24.65
N TYR A 233 -8.48 22.54 -23.73
CA TYR A 233 -8.05 22.07 -22.42
C TYR A 233 -8.86 20.85 -21.96
N PRO A 234 -8.30 19.62 -21.98
CA PRO A 234 -6.96 19.26 -22.46
C PRO A 234 -6.90 19.12 -23.99
N THR A 235 -5.73 19.42 -24.55
CA THR A 235 -5.43 19.27 -25.98
C THR A 235 -5.35 17.80 -26.38
N SER A 236 -6.02 17.43 -27.47
CA SER A 236 -5.93 16.09 -28.05
C SER A 236 -4.52 15.82 -28.60
N VAL A 237 -4.02 14.60 -28.44
CA VAL A 237 -2.76 14.14 -29.05
C VAL A 237 -2.77 14.27 -30.57
N LEU A 238 -3.95 14.24 -31.19
CA LEU A 238 -4.11 14.44 -32.62
C LEU A 238 -3.63 15.84 -33.05
N ALA A 239 -3.77 16.86 -32.19
CA ALA A 239 -3.31 18.22 -32.47
C ALA A 239 -1.79 18.37 -32.55
N GLY A 240 -1.03 17.37 -32.08
CA GLY A 240 0.43 17.37 -32.17
C GLY A 240 0.97 16.99 -33.55
N PHE A 241 0.16 16.38 -34.42
CA PHE A 241 0.59 15.98 -35.77
C PHE A 241 0.46 17.14 -36.76
N GLU A 242 1.30 17.13 -37.81
CA GLU A 242 1.19 18.07 -38.91
C GLU A 242 -0.18 17.96 -39.59
N ARG A 243 -0.73 19.11 -40.01
CA ARG A 243 -2.07 19.17 -40.63
C ARG A 243 -2.17 18.30 -41.89
N SER A 244 -1.15 18.36 -42.74
CA SER A 244 -1.02 17.55 -43.95
C SER A 244 -0.96 16.05 -43.64
N THR A 245 -0.30 15.68 -42.53
CA THR A 245 -0.24 14.30 -42.04
C THR A 245 -1.62 13.83 -41.59
N LEU A 246 -2.33 14.61 -40.77
CA LEU A 246 -3.69 14.26 -40.32
C LEU A 246 -4.71 14.23 -41.47
N SER A 247 -4.65 15.20 -42.38
CA SER A 247 -5.56 15.27 -43.53
C SER A 247 -5.38 14.04 -44.42
N THR A 248 -4.13 13.62 -44.63
CA THR A 248 -3.80 12.39 -45.37
C THR A 248 -4.25 11.15 -44.60
N ALA A 249 -3.92 11.05 -43.31
CA ALA A 249 -4.23 9.88 -42.49
C ALA A 249 -5.74 9.65 -42.30
N LEU A 250 -6.51 10.73 -42.13
CA LEU A 250 -7.96 10.69 -41.99
C LEU A 250 -8.70 10.76 -43.33
N ASN A 251 -7.98 10.96 -44.44
CA ASN A 251 -8.52 11.15 -45.78
C ASN A 251 -9.59 12.27 -45.84
N VAL A 252 -9.25 13.44 -45.29
CA VAL A 252 -10.09 14.65 -45.29
C VAL A 252 -9.30 15.84 -45.82
N SER A 253 -9.97 16.91 -46.27
CA SER A 253 -9.26 18.13 -46.65
C SER A 253 -8.64 18.81 -45.43
N GLU A 254 -7.53 19.54 -45.60
CA GLU A 254 -6.92 20.31 -44.50
C GLU A 254 -7.90 21.33 -43.89
N SER A 255 -8.74 21.94 -44.72
CA SER A 255 -9.79 22.87 -44.26
C SER A 255 -10.87 22.19 -43.41
N GLN A 256 -11.22 20.93 -43.71
CA GLN A 256 -12.13 20.15 -42.88
C GLN A 256 -11.47 19.68 -41.59
N CYS A 257 -10.19 19.30 -41.65
CA CYS A 257 -9.40 18.96 -40.47
C CYS A 257 -9.32 20.14 -39.50
N LEU A 258 -9.02 21.34 -40.02
CA LEU A 258 -9.00 22.58 -39.25
C LEU A 258 -10.35 22.89 -38.63
N LYS A 259 -11.46 22.85 -39.38
CA LYS A 259 -12.79 23.11 -38.82
C LYS A 259 -13.18 22.11 -37.73
N ARG A 260 -12.87 20.83 -37.91
CA ARG A 260 -13.23 19.77 -36.95
C ARG A 260 -12.38 19.79 -35.70
N MET A 261 -11.10 20.14 -35.84
CA MET A 261 -10.22 20.33 -34.69
C MET A 261 -10.61 21.63 -33.99
N ALA A 262 -10.70 22.76 -34.72
CA ALA A 262 -11.05 24.10 -34.21
C ALA A 262 -12.45 24.21 -33.58
N ALA A 263 -13.42 23.38 -33.96
CA ALA A 263 -14.70 23.28 -33.23
C ALA A 263 -14.53 22.80 -31.78
N CYS A 264 -13.34 22.30 -31.41
CA CYS A 264 -12.94 22.04 -30.04
C CYS A 264 -12.05 23.16 -29.44
N PHE A 265 -11.75 24.26 -30.18
CA PHE A 265 -10.81 25.33 -29.78
C PHE A 265 -11.44 26.70 -29.47
N GLU A 266 -12.69 26.98 -29.82
CA GLU A 266 -13.26 28.32 -29.56
C GLU A 266 -13.91 28.40 -28.17
N GLU A 267 -13.13 28.95 -27.25
CA GLU A 267 -13.60 29.64 -26.06
C GLU A 267 -13.05 31.06 -26.12
N GLN A 268 -13.77 32.00 -26.74
CA GLN A 268 -13.64 33.43 -26.48
C GLN A 268 -14.97 34.16 -26.66
N VAL A 269 -15.52 34.54 -25.51
CA VAL A 269 -16.34 35.73 -25.19
C VAL A 269 -16.70 36.62 -26.39
N THR A 270 -17.95 36.52 -26.82
CA THR A 270 -18.83 37.68 -27.02
C THR A 270 -20.26 37.23 -26.74
N GLY A 271 -20.92 37.91 -25.80
CA GLY A 271 -22.31 37.63 -25.46
C GLY A 271 -23.22 37.76 -26.68
N ASP A 272 -24.14 36.82 -26.80
CA ASP A 272 -25.57 37.05 -26.90
C ASP A 272 -26.28 35.70 -26.76
N GLU A 273 -27.50 35.74 -26.22
CA GLU A 273 -28.33 34.60 -25.83
C GLU A 273 -28.77 33.75 -27.03
N GLU A 274 -27.92 32.83 -27.51
CA GLU A 274 -28.34 31.65 -28.28
C GLU A 274 -27.52 30.43 -27.84
N GLU A 275 -28.19 29.32 -27.51
CA GLU A 275 -27.54 28.09 -27.00
C GLU A 275 -26.34 27.66 -27.88
N GLU A 276 -25.15 27.65 -27.28
CA GLU A 276 -23.90 27.41 -28.00
C GLU A 276 -23.87 26.05 -28.75
N PRO A 277 -23.33 26.02 -29.98
CA PRO A 277 -23.28 24.81 -30.81
C PRO A 277 -22.44 23.68 -30.19
N ILE A 278 -21.45 24.00 -29.35
CA ILE A 278 -20.64 23.01 -28.63
C ILE A 278 -21.48 22.30 -27.57
N MET A 279 -22.26 23.04 -26.77
CA MET A 279 -23.20 22.47 -25.79
C MET A 279 -24.25 21.59 -26.43
N ARG A 280 -24.74 21.94 -27.62
CA ARG A 280 -25.65 21.09 -28.41
C ARG A 280 -24.95 19.84 -28.95
N SER A 281 -23.71 19.95 -29.41
CA SER A 281 -22.90 18.81 -29.89
C SER A 281 -22.51 17.88 -28.74
N PHE A 282 -22.18 18.41 -27.57
CA PHE A 282 -21.91 17.67 -26.34
C PHE A 282 -23.19 17.01 -25.83
N ARG A 283 -24.34 17.70 -25.79
CA ARG A 283 -25.65 17.08 -25.50
C ARG A 283 -26.02 16.01 -26.51
N LYS A 284 -25.64 16.14 -27.79
CA LYS A 284 -25.89 15.15 -28.84
C LYS A 284 -24.92 13.96 -28.77
N LEU A 285 -23.68 14.19 -28.38
CA LEU A 285 -22.69 13.16 -28.06
C LEU A 285 -23.14 12.40 -26.81
N LEU A 286 -23.50 13.14 -25.76
CA LEU A 286 -24.09 12.61 -24.54
C LEU A 286 -25.38 11.85 -24.86
N SER A 287 -26.30 12.37 -25.67
CA SER A 287 -27.51 11.62 -26.05
C SER A 287 -27.24 10.44 -26.98
N PHE A 288 -26.18 10.46 -27.79
CA PHE A 288 -25.73 9.30 -28.57
C PHE A 288 -25.12 8.23 -27.68
N VAL A 289 -24.31 8.65 -26.71
CA VAL A 289 -23.72 7.81 -25.67
C VAL A 289 -24.88 7.27 -24.82
N PHE A 290 -25.69 8.10 -24.17
CA PHE A 290 -26.83 7.76 -23.30
C PHE A 290 -28.03 7.09 -24.00
N GLY A 291 -28.25 7.31 -25.30
CA GLY A 291 -29.46 6.89 -26.02
C GLY A 291 -29.32 5.62 -26.87
N LYS A 292 -28.12 5.05 -27.01
CA LYS A 292 -27.95 3.71 -27.58
C LYS A 292 -27.84 2.66 -26.48
N ASP A 293 -28.97 2.06 -26.13
CA ASP A 293 -28.94 0.66 -25.72
C ASP A 293 -28.61 -0.16 -26.97
N LEU A 294 -27.32 -0.47 -27.16
CA LEU A 294 -26.91 -1.58 -28.02
C LEU A 294 -27.36 -2.88 -27.34
N SER A 295 -28.67 -3.11 -27.43
CA SER A 295 -29.33 -4.36 -27.11
C SER A 295 -28.64 -5.49 -27.86
N ALA A 296 -28.22 -6.48 -27.07
CA ALA A 296 -27.97 -7.87 -27.42
C ALA A 296 -28.00 -8.21 -28.93
N GLY A 297 -26.89 -7.94 -29.63
CA GLY A 297 -26.60 -8.63 -30.88
C GLY A 297 -26.24 -10.08 -30.56
N ASN A 298 -26.84 -11.03 -31.27
CA ASN A 298 -26.56 -12.47 -31.20
C ASN A 298 -25.05 -12.77 -31.40
N ASP A 299 -24.28 -12.78 -30.31
CA ASP A 299 -22.85 -13.13 -30.30
C ASP A 299 -22.67 -14.66 -30.23
N ALA A 300 -23.19 -15.34 -31.25
CA ALA A 300 -22.86 -16.74 -31.53
C ALA A 300 -21.82 -16.79 -32.66
N ARG A 301 -20.60 -16.26 -32.44
CA ARG A 301 -19.35 -16.66 -33.14
C ARG A 301 -18.13 -15.91 -32.59
N ARG A 302 -17.13 -16.67 -32.14
CA ARG A 302 -15.82 -16.31 -31.53
C ARG A 302 -15.88 -15.92 -30.05
N SER A 303 -15.91 -16.96 -29.21
CA SER A 303 -15.71 -16.95 -27.75
C SER A 303 -14.34 -16.37 -27.35
N SER A 304 -14.29 -15.04 -27.26
CA SER A 304 -13.28 -14.29 -26.54
C SER A 304 -14.00 -13.71 -25.31
N LYS A 305 -13.73 -14.23 -24.10
CA LYS A 305 -14.39 -13.77 -22.86
C LYS A 305 -14.18 -12.25 -22.70
N LYS A 306 -15.23 -11.45 -22.93
CA LYS A 306 -15.20 -10.00 -22.72
C LYS A 306 -14.82 -9.72 -21.24
N PRO A 307 -14.03 -8.66 -20.96
CA PRO A 307 -13.75 -8.24 -19.58
C PRO A 307 -15.04 -8.07 -18.78
N HIS A 308 -15.11 -8.73 -17.63
CA HIS A 308 -16.19 -8.59 -16.66
C HIS A 308 -15.72 -7.70 -15.51
N SER A 309 -16.65 -7.06 -14.80
CA SER A 309 -16.40 -6.46 -13.50
C SER A 309 -16.56 -7.50 -12.39
N TYR A 310 -16.01 -7.21 -11.23
CA TYR A 310 -16.19 -8.03 -10.03
C TYR A 310 -16.77 -7.15 -8.92
N ASN A 311 -17.95 -7.49 -8.40
CA ASN A 311 -18.53 -6.72 -7.30
C ASN A 311 -18.01 -7.22 -5.95
N LEU A 312 -17.22 -6.39 -5.27
CA LEU A 312 -16.59 -6.72 -3.99
C LEU A 312 -17.61 -6.92 -2.86
N PHE A 313 -18.72 -6.16 -2.88
CA PHE A 313 -19.76 -6.24 -1.85
C PHE A 313 -20.64 -7.49 -1.96
N ASN A 314 -20.70 -8.13 -3.13
CA ASN A 314 -21.42 -9.39 -3.33
C ASN A 314 -20.61 -10.61 -2.87
N ARG A 315 -19.33 -10.44 -2.51
CA ARG A 315 -18.47 -11.53 -2.08
C ARG A 315 -18.74 -11.87 -0.62
N LYS A 316 -18.77 -13.17 -0.30
CA LYS A 316 -18.80 -13.64 1.08
C LYS A 316 -17.48 -13.24 1.78
N PRO A 317 -17.51 -12.69 3.01
CA PRO A 317 -16.30 -12.42 3.77
C PRO A 317 -15.37 -13.63 3.87
N ASP A 318 -14.07 -13.40 3.70
CA ASP A 318 -13.04 -14.40 3.94
C ASP A 318 -12.87 -14.65 5.44
N PHE A 319 -13.24 -13.67 6.27
CA PHE A 319 -13.37 -13.78 7.71
C PHE A 319 -14.54 -12.92 8.21
N GLU A 320 -15.31 -13.44 9.17
CA GLU A 320 -16.40 -12.73 9.84
C GLU A 320 -16.63 -13.30 11.24
N ASN A 321 -16.79 -12.42 12.23
CA ASN A 321 -17.23 -12.73 13.58
C ASN A 321 -18.03 -11.54 14.15
N ASP A 322 -18.39 -11.60 15.44
CA ASP A 322 -19.21 -10.56 16.09
C ASP A 322 -18.54 -9.16 16.14
N TYR A 323 -17.25 -9.08 15.84
CA TYR A 323 -16.44 -7.87 15.93
C TYR A 323 -16.15 -7.22 14.57
N GLY A 324 -16.46 -7.91 13.47
CA GLY A 324 -16.27 -7.35 12.13
C GLY A 324 -16.15 -8.40 11.04
N SER A 325 -15.77 -7.94 9.85
CA SER A 325 -15.54 -8.79 8.70
C SER A 325 -14.40 -8.28 7.83
N SER A 326 -13.81 -9.18 7.05
CA SER A 326 -12.80 -8.84 6.06
C SER A 326 -12.98 -9.64 4.78
N VAL A 327 -12.67 -8.99 3.67
CA VAL A 327 -12.71 -9.53 2.32
C VAL A 327 -11.37 -9.22 1.66
N ALA A 328 -10.78 -10.21 0.99
CA ALA A 328 -9.63 -10.05 0.13
C ALA A 328 -9.97 -10.55 -1.28
N LEU A 329 -9.63 -9.75 -2.29
CA LEU A 329 -9.81 -10.09 -3.70
C LEU A 329 -8.45 -10.25 -4.36
N ASP A 330 -8.19 -11.45 -4.88
CA ASP A 330 -6.91 -11.80 -5.49
C ASP A 330 -7.06 -12.32 -6.93
N GLN A 331 -5.95 -12.61 -7.61
CA GLN A 331 -5.92 -13.04 -9.01
C GLN A 331 -6.67 -14.36 -9.28
N SER A 332 -6.88 -15.20 -8.27
CA SER A 332 -7.62 -16.45 -8.40
C SER A 332 -9.13 -16.22 -8.46
N ASP A 333 -9.60 -15.13 -7.84
CA ASP A 333 -11.00 -14.71 -7.83
C ASP A 333 -11.32 -13.81 -9.04
N TYR A 334 -10.42 -12.86 -9.35
CA TYR A 334 -10.59 -11.93 -10.47
C TYR A 334 -9.32 -11.89 -11.33
N SER A 335 -9.32 -12.70 -12.40
CA SER A 335 -8.14 -12.89 -13.26
C SER A 335 -7.51 -11.62 -13.85
N PRO A 336 -8.25 -10.51 -14.13
CA PRO A 336 -7.62 -9.27 -14.56
C PRO A 336 -6.58 -8.71 -13.57
N LEU A 337 -6.71 -8.98 -12.27
CA LEU A 337 -5.73 -8.57 -11.26
C LEU A 337 -4.35 -9.20 -11.46
N LYS A 338 -4.28 -10.39 -12.07
CA LYS A 338 -3.00 -11.04 -12.39
C LYS A 338 -2.09 -10.15 -13.23
N ARG A 339 -2.69 -9.35 -14.12
CA ARG A 339 -1.95 -8.52 -15.07
C ARG A 339 -1.49 -7.19 -14.48
N SER A 340 -2.27 -6.62 -13.56
CA SER A 340 -1.82 -5.46 -12.78
C SER A 340 -0.95 -5.86 -11.58
N GLY A 341 -0.92 -7.13 -11.18
CA GLY A 341 -0.18 -7.50 -9.96
C GLY A 341 -0.72 -6.83 -8.68
N VAL A 342 -1.90 -6.21 -8.71
CA VAL A 342 -2.55 -5.53 -7.59
C VAL A 342 -3.63 -6.42 -6.98
N GLY A 343 -3.64 -6.56 -5.65
CA GLY A 343 -4.76 -7.14 -4.90
C GLY A 343 -5.65 -6.06 -4.29
N LEU A 344 -6.82 -6.45 -3.78
CA LEU A 344 -7.73 -5.53 -3.10
C LEU A 344 -8.22 -6.14 -1.78
N TYR A 345 -8.59 -5.30 -0.83
CA TYR A 345 -9.22 -5.74 0.40
C TYR A 345 -10.26 -4.73 0.91
N LEU A 346 -11.20 -5.22 1.70
CA LEU A 346 -12.19 -4.44 2.42
C LEU A 346 -12.30 -4.99 3.83
N VAL A 347 -12.25 -4.11 4.82
CA VAL A 347 -12.37 -4.48 6.24
C VAL A 347 -13.41 -3.59 6.89
N ASN A 348 -14.25 -4.22 7.71
CA ASN A 348 -15.23 -3.56 8.54
C ASN A 348 -15.02 -3.98 9.99
N LEU A 349 -14.70 -3.02 10.85
CA LEU A 349 -14.56 -3.23 12.29
C LEU A 349 -15.73 -2.58 13.03
N ASN A 350 -16.35 -3.33 13.93
CA ASN A 350 -17.33 -2.78 14.86
C ASN A 350 -16.65 -1.84 15.87
N ALA A 351 -17.42 -0.97 16.52
CA ALA A 351 -16.89 0.03 17.44
C ALA A 351 -15.99 -0.60 18.52
N GLY A 352 -14.81 -0.02 18.71
CA GLY A 352 -13.78 -0.50 19.65
C GLY A 352 -13.07 -1.81 19.27
N SER A 353 -13.51 -2.50 18.22
CA SER A 353 -12.92 -3.78 17.79
C SER A 353 -11.57 -3.56 17.09
N MET A 354 -10.74 -4.60 17.05
CA MET A 354 -9.38 -4.51 16.51
C MET A 354 -9.13 -5.63 15.50
N MET A 355 -8.56 -5.32 14.34
CA MET A 355 -7.86 -6.34 13.56
C MET A 355 -6.54 -6.66 14.26
N ALA A 356 -6.38 -7.90 14.72
CA ALA A 356 -5.30 -8.36 15.58
C ALA A 356 -3.92 -7.97 15.03
N PRO A 357 -2.91 -7.72 15.87
CA PRO A 357 -1.54 -7.52 15.44
C PRO A 357 -1.08 -8.59 14.44
N HIS A 358 -0.64 -8.17 13.27
CA HIS A 358 -0.22 -9.07 12.19
C HIS A 358 0.80 -8.42 11.27
N LEU A 359 1.35 -9.22 10.35
CA LEU A 359 2.19 -8.74 9.26
C LEU A 359 1.78 -9.39 7.94
N ASN A 360 2.10 -8.69 6.86
CA ASN A 360 1.84 -9.14 5.50
C ASN A 360 3.12 -9.66 4.84
N PRO A 361 3.19 -10.97 4.54
CA PRO A 361 4.41 -11.57 4.05
C PRO A 361 4.57 -11.47 2.54
N THR A 362 3.57 -11.05 1.76
CA THR A 362 3.66 -10.99 0.29
C THR A 362 3.42 -9.62 -0.31
N ALA A 363 2.79 -8.71 0.43
CA ALA A 363 2.31 -7.44 -0.11
C ALA A 363 2.52 -6.28 0.86
N THR A 364 2.71 -5.11 0.27
CA THR A 364 2.47 -3.82 0.91
C THR A 364 0.99 -3.48 0.76
N GLU A 365 0.39 -2.85 1.78
CA GLU A 365 -1.00 -2.40 1.75
C GLU A 365 -1.12 -0.88 1.68
N TYR A 366 -2.09 -0.41 0.91
CA TYR A 366 -2.53 0.98 0.84
C TYR A 366 -3.99 1.02 1.24
N GLY A 367 -4.28 1.47 2.46
CA GLY A 367 -5.62 1.58 2.99
C GLY A 367 -6.20 2.98 2.84
N ILE A 368 -7.48 3.04 2.51
CA ILE A 368 -8.29 4.24 2.36
C ILE A 368 -9.46 4.10 3.33
N VAL A 369 -9.60 5.04 4.26
CA VAL A 369 -10.74 5.03 5.17
C VAL A 369 -11.99 5.46 4.41
N LEU A 370 -12.95 4.55 4.31
CA LEU A 370 -14.22 4.79 3.62
C LEU A 370 -15.27 5.37 4.56
N ARG A 371 -15.25 5.00 5.85
CA ARG A 371 -16.22 5.46 6.83
C ARG A 371 -15.68 5.36 8.24
N GLY A 372 -16.01 6.37 9.05
CA GLY A 372 -15.72 6.38 10.48
C GLY A 372 -14.27 6.74 10.79
N SER A 373 -13.80 6.31 11.95
CA SER A 373 -12.45 6.63 12.42
C SER A 373 -11.87 5.50 13.25
N GLY A 374 -10.55 5.47 13.32
CA GLY A 374 -9.80 4.45 14.03
C GLY A 374 -8.37 4.86 14.29
N THR A 375 -7.59 3.93 14.83
CA THR A 375 -6.16 4.09 15.10
C THR A 375 -5.40 3.02 14.34
N ILE A 376 -4.31 3.41 13.69
CA ILE A 376 -3.37 2.52 13.03
C ILE A 376 -2.08 2.53 13.84
N GLN A 377 -1.63 1.35 14.28
CA GLN A 377 -0.33 1.18 14.90
C GLN A 377 0.59 0.37 14.00
N ILE A 378 1.83 0.83 13.83
CA ILE A 378 2.86 0.15 13.03
C ILE A 378 4.13 0.07 13.86
N VAL A 379 4.85 -1.05 13.75
CA VAL A 379 6.07 -1.33 14.49
C VAL A 379 7.25 -1.47 13.52
N PHE A 380 8.39 -0.88 13.88
CA PHE A 380 9.64 -1.06 13.14
C PHE A 380 10.23 -2.45 13.37
N PRO A 381 11.08 -2.96 12.46
CA PRO A 381 11.72 -4.27 12.63
C PRO A 381 12.54 -4.43 13.93
N ASN A 382 12.99 -3.33 14.54
CA ASN A 382 13.69 -3.31 15.81
C ASN A 382 12.77 -3.41 17.05
N GLY A 383 11.45 -3.53 16.84
CA GLY A 383 10.44 -3.60 17.91
C GLY A 383 9.94 -2.25 18.44
N THR A 384 10.52 -1.12 18.01
CA THR A 384 10.03 0.21 18.42
C THR A 384 8.77 0.62 17.66
N LEU A 385 7.89 1.36 18.32
CA LEU A 385 6.67 1.90 17.72
C LEU A 385 7.02 2.88 16.60
N ALA A 386 6.62 2.57 15.37
CA ALA A 386 6.86 3.38 14.19
C ALA A 386 5.78 4.45 13.99
N MET A 387 4.52 4.06 14.21
CA MET A 387 3.37 4.97 14.13
C MET A 387 2.30 4.52 15.12
N ASN A 388 1.61 5.49 15.73
CA ASN A 388 0.36 5.29 16.44
C ASN A 388 -0.54 6.50 16.17
N ALA A 389 -1.29 6.44 15.07
CA ALA A 389 -1.99 7.61 14.56
C ALA A 389 -3.48 7.35 14.39
N GLN A 390 -4.29 8.37 14.70
CA GLN A 390 -5.70 8.38 14.39
C GLN A 390 -5.92 8.68 12.90
N VAL A 391 -6.85 7.96 12.28
CA VAL A 391 -7.26 8.12 10.89
C VAL A 391 -8.77 8.31 10.81
N ASN A 392 -9.20 9.12 9.85
CA ASN A 392 -10.59 9.47 9.60
C ASN A 392 -10.94 9.23 8.13
N GLU A 393 -12.23 9.28 7.81
CA GLU A 393 -12.75 9.17 6.45
C GLU A 393 -11.98 10.04 5.44
N GLY A 394 -11.55 9.42 4.34
CA GLY A 394 -10.72 10.03 3.30
C GLY A 394 -9.21 9.95 3.52
N ASP A 395 -8.75 9.60 4.72
CA ASP A 395 -7.32 9.39 4.97
C ASP A 395 -6.80 8.16 4.24
N VAL A 396 -5.56 8.26 3.76
CA VAL A 396 -4.83 7.16 3.12
C VAL A 396 -3.62 6.81 3.96
N PHE A 397 -3.48 5.54 4.31
CA PHE A 397 -2.31 5.02 5.01
C PHE A 397 -1.63 3.93 4.16
N TRP A 398 -0.33 3.76 4.33
CA TRP A 398 0.42 2.67 3.70
C TRP A 398 1.18 1.87 4.73
N ILE A 399 1.24 0.55 4.52
CA ILE A 399 1.87 -0.40 5.42
C ILE A 399 2.84 -1.25 4.60
N PRO A 400 4.15 -1.07 4.79
CA PRO A 400 5.14 -1.86 4.08
C PRO A 400 5.02 -3.35 4.43
N ARG A 401 5.29 -4.20 3.45
CA ARG A 401 5.46 -5.65 3.64
C ARG A 401 6.39 -5.92 4.83
N TYR A 402 6.04 -6.94 5.63
CA TYR A 402 6.72 -7.40 6.85
C TYR A 402 6.65 -6.51 8.09
N PHE A 403 6.20 -5.26 7.99
CA PHE A 403 6.02 -4.43 9.19
C PHE A 403 4.84 -4.99 10.01
N PRO A 404 4.99 -5.24 11.32
CA PRO A 404 3.86 -5.58 12.17
C PRO A 404 2.96 -4.36 12.39
N PHE A 405 1.65 -4.58 12.37
CA PHE A 405 0.67 -3.51 12.57
C PHE A 405 -0.66 -4.06 13.11
N CYS A 406 -1.51 -3.14 13.56
CA CYS A 406 -2.92 -3.41 13.84
C CYS A 406 -3.79 -2.20 13.49
N GLN A 407 -5.08 -2.46 13.31
CA GLN A 407 -6.09 -1.42 13.09
C GLN A 407 -7.17 -1.54 14.16
N ILE A 408 -7.51 -0.41 14.77
CA ILE A 408 -8.41 -0.35 15.92
C ILE A 408 -9.53 0.61 15.58
N ALA A 409 -10.78 0.15 15.64
CA ALA A 409 -11.93 1.04 15.48
C ALA A 409 -12.07 1.98 16.67
N SER A 410 -12.47 3.22 16.41
CA SER A 410 -12.93 4.11 17.48
C SER A 410 -14.12 3.50 18.22
N HIS A 411 -14.29 3.84 19.51
CA HIS A 411 -15.49 3.46 20.26
C HIS A 411 -16.74 4.22 19.81
N SER A 412 -16.59 5.30 19.02
CA SER A 412 -17.69 6.14 18.56
C SER A 412 -18.49 5.54 17.40
N GLY A 413 -17.98 4.50 16.72
CA GLY A 413 -18.67 3.93 15.57
C GLY A 413 -17.85 2.91 14.81
N ARG A 414 -18.44 2.38 13.73
CA ARG A 414 -17.77 1.45 12.82
C ARG A 414 -16.59 2.11 12.11
N PHE A 415 -15.57 1.32 11.83
CA PHE A 415 -14.42 1.72 11.04
C PHE A 415 -14.32 0.83 9.80
N GLU A 416 -14.61 1.43 8.64
CA GLU A 416 -14.61 0.75 7.35
C GLU A 416 -13.50 1.31 6.47
N PHE A 417 -12.66 0.43 5.95
CA PHE A 417 -11.56 0.82 5.06
C PHE A 417 -11.38 -0.19 3.94
N PHE A 418 -11.07 0.34 2.77
CA PHE A 418 -10.79 -0.39 1.55
C PHE A 418 -9.32 -0.16 1.19
N GLY A 419 -8.68 -1.10 0.51
CA GLY A 419 -7.33 -0.86 0.06
C GLY A 419 -6.85 -1.69 -1.11
N PHE A 420 -5.72 -1.27 -1.63
CA PHE A 420 -4.96 -1.96 -2.67
C PHE A 420 -3.73 -2.61 -2.05
N THR A 421 -3.32 -3.73 -2.61
CA THR A 421 -2.06 -4.38 -2.24
C THR A 421 -1.14 -4.47 -3.43
N THR A 422 0.17 -4.42 -3.20
CA THR A 422 1.19 -4.54 -4.27
C THR A 422 1.38 -5.98 -4.77
N SER A 423 0.44 -6.88 -4.48
CA SER A 423 0.48 -8.27 -4.93
C SER A 423 -0.93 -8.79 -5.19
N ALA A 424 -1.20 -9.20 -6.42
CA ALA A 424 -2.41 -9.91 -6.79
C ALA A 424 -2.42 -11.37 -6.31
N ARG A 425 -1.35 -11.86 -5.68
CA ARG A 425 -1.34 -13.19 -5.06
C ARG A 425 -1.97 -13.12 -3.67
N ARG A 426 -2.61 -14.22 -3.26
CA ARG A 426 -3.17 -14.36 -1.92
C ARG A 426 -2.10 -14.09 -0.85
N ASN A 427 -2.34 -13.07 -0.02
CA ASN A 427 -1.31 -12.56 0.88
C ASN A 427 -1.07 -13.39 2.14
N ARG A 428 -2.11 -14.07 2.66
CA ARG A 428 -2.06 -14.90 3.89
C ARG A 428 -1.39 -14.15 5.06
N PRO A 429 -2.08 -13.15 5.66
CA PRO A 429 -1.56 -12.43 6.83
C PRO A 429 -1.12 -13.38 7.95
N GLN A 430 -0.02 -13.05 8.60
CA GLN A 430 0.48 -13.80 9.74
C GLN A 430 0.13 -13.06 11.03
N PHE A 431 -0.86 -13.58 11.76
CA PHE A 431 -1.30 -13.00 13.03
C PHE A 431 -0.33 -13.31 14.16
N LEU A 432 -0.14 -12.32 15.04
CA LEU A 432 0.72 -12.37 16.23
C LEU A 432 -0.10 -12.46 17.53
N ALA A 433 -1.42 -12.26 17.46
CA ALA A 433 -2.34 -12.47 18.56
C ALA A 433 -3.63 -13.17 18.08
N GLY A 434 -4.35 -13.80 19.01
CA GLY A 434 -5.56 -14.57 18.73
C GLY A 434 -5.32 -16.06 18.51
N SER A 435 -6.42 -16.80 18.37
CA SER A 435 -6.42 -18.27 18.25
C SER A 435 -5.84 -18.79 16.93
N ASN A 436 -5.64 -17.92 15.93
CA ASN A 436 -4.94 -18.23 14.68
C ASN A 436 -3.50 -17.67 14.61
N SER A 437 -2.96 -17.16 15.71
CA SER A 437 -1.62 -16.57 15.72
C SER A 437 -0.50 -17.60 15.58
N VAL A 438 0.66 -17.18 15.05
CA VAL A 438 1.87 -18.02 15.00
C VAL A 438 2.33 -18.47 16.40
N LEU A 439 2.03 -17.67 17.43
CA LEU A 439 2.34 -17.98 18.82
C LEU A 439 1.63 -19.26 19.30
N GLN A 440 0.51 -19.64 18.67
CA GLN A 440 -0.17 -20.91 18.95
C GLN A 440 0.70 -22.12 18.62
N SER A 441 1.54 -22.01 17.59
CA SER A 441 2.47 -23.06 17.15
C SER A 441 3.82 -22.98 17.87
N MET A 442 4.21 -21.79 18.36
CA MET A 442 5.50 -21.54 19.01
C MET A 442 5.43 -21.59 20.54
N ARG A 443 4.77 -22.61 21.11
CA ARG A 443 4.55 -22.71 22.58
C ARG A 443 5.56 -23.56 23.33
N GLY A 444 6.61 -24.01 22.64
CA GLY A 444 7.60 -24.92 23.19
C GLY A 444 8.60 -24.23 24.13
N PRO A 445 9.47 -25.03 24.78
CA PRO A 445 10.41 -24.56 25.78
C PRO A 445 11.34 -23.44 25.29
N ALA A 446 11.79 -23.50 24.03
CA ALA A 446 12.66 -22.47 23.44
C ALA A 446 12.00 -21.09 23.40
N PHE A 447 10.71 -21.03 23.09
CA PHE A 447 9.98 -19.76 23.02
C PHE A 447 9.58 -19.29 24.41
N ALA A 448 9.21 -20.20 25.32
CA ALA A 448 8.99 -19.86 26.73
C ALA A 448 10.25 -19.24 27.36
N ALA A 449 11.43 -19.81 27.09
CA ALA A 449 12.72 -19.26 27.48
C ALA A 449 13.00 -17.88 26.86
N ALA A 450 12.66 -17.67 25.58
CA ALA A 450 12.81 -16.38 24.92
C ALA A 450 11.96 -15.26 25.56
N PHE A 451 10.80 -15.61 26.13
CA PHE A 451 9.94 -14.70 26.89
C PHE A 451 10.29 -14.64 28.38
N GLY A 452 11.26 -15.43 28.86
CA GLY A 452 11.61 -15.51 30.28
C GLY A 452 10.49 -16.07 31.17
N VAL A 453 9.62 -16.93 30.62
CA VAL A 453 8.46 -17.51 31.34
C VAL A 453 8.45 -19.04 31.26
N SER A 454 7.65 -19.70 32.12
CA SER A 454 7.41 -21.14 31.99
C SER A 454 6.52 -21.45 30.78
N GLU A 455 6.59 -22.69 30.29
CA GLU A 455 5.71 -23.14 29.19
C GLU A 455 4.23 -23.04 29.55
N GLU A 456 3.86 -23.36 30.79
CA GLU A 456 2.48 -23.26 31.27
C GLU A 456 2.01 -21.80 31.28
N ARG A 457 2.89 -20.88 31.69
CA ARG A 457 2.59 -19.44 31.66
C ARG A 457 2.45 -18.92 30.23
N LEU A 458 3.37 -19.29 29.33
CA LEU A 458 3.26 -18.96 27.92
C LEU A 458 1.96 -19.50 27.31
N LYS A 459 1.62 -20.77 27.57
CA LYS A 459 0.37 -21.40 27.11
C LYS A 459 -0.85 -20.64 27.62
N ARG A 460 -0.88 -20.22 28.90
CA ARG A 460 -1.97 -19.39 29.45
C ARG A 460 -2.10 -18.05 28.73
N ILE A 461 -1.00 -17.32 28.54
CA ILE A 461 -1.00 -16.01 27.87
C ILE A 461 -1.51 -16.14 26.43
N VAL A 462 -0.96 -17.07 25.66
CA VAL A 462 -1.33 -17.23 24.24
C VAL A 462 -2.78 -17.76 24.09
N ASN A 463 -3.32 -18.48 25.08
CA ASN A 463 -4.71 -18.94 25.08
C ASN A 463 -5.71 -17.93 25.65
N ALA A 464 -5.27 -16.81 26.23
CA ALA A 464 -6.16 -15.84 26.87
C ALA A 464 -7.12 -15.16 25.87
N GLN A 465 -6.68 -15.01 24.61
CA GLN A 465 -7.53 -14.53 23.52
C GLN A 465 -8.08 -15.70 22.71
N SER A 466 -9.38 -15.97 22.84
CA SER A 466 -10.08 -17.04 22.12
C SER A 466 -10.43 -16.68 20.68
N GLU A 467 -10.63 -15.39 20.39
CA GLU A 467 -10.97 -14.91 19.05
C GLU A 467 -9.78 -14.96 18.10
N SER A 468 -10.07 -14.98 16.81
CA SER A 468 -9.08 -14.95 15.74
C SER A 468 -9.28 -13.73 14.85
N THR A 469 -8.23 -13.22 14.23
CA THR A 469 -8.25 -12.15 13.20
C THR A 469 -8.81 -10.80 13.64
N ILE A 470 -10.09 -10.70 14.03
CA ILE A 470 -10.73 -9.51 14.56
C ILE A 470 -11.11 -9.78 16.02
N LEU A 471 -10.57 -8.97 16.92
CA LEU A 471 -10.63 -9.14 18.36
C LEU A 471 -11.63 -8.16 18.99
N PRO A 472 -12.21 -8.53 20.15
CA PRO A 472 -13.09 -7.67 20.92
C PRO A 472 -12.41 -6.37 21.38
N PRO A 473 -13.20 -5.34 21.71
CA PRO A 473 -12.69 -4.18 22.43
C PRO A 473 -12.06 -4.57 23.77
N ALA A 474 -11.05 -3.82 24.21
CA ALA A 474 -10.35 -4.07 25.47
C ALA A 474 -11.26 -4.06 26.71
N SER A 475 -12.42 -3.40 26.65
CA SER A 475 -13.42 -3.40 27.72
C SER A 475 -14.26 -4.69 27.80
N ALA A 476 -14.25 -5.51 26.74
CA ALA A 476 -14.96 -6.79 26.67
C ALA A 476 -14.07 -7.99 27.03
N SER A 477 -12.74 -7.82 27.09
CA SER A 477 -11.84 -8.82 27.67
C SER A 477 -11.86 -8.69 29.20
N GLY A 478 -12.58 -9.59 29.87
CA GLY A 478 -12.68 -9.64 31.33
C GLY A 478 -11.31 -9.79 32.03
N GLU A 479 -11.23 -9.15 33.19
CA GLU A 479 -10.16 -9.12 34.20
C GLU A 479 -8.72 -8.79 33.74
N SER A 480 -8.22 -7.69 34.29
CA SER A 480 -6.86 -7.19 34.15
C SER A 480 -5.82 -8.20 34.64
N PHE A 481 -5.06 -8.78 33.73
CA PHE A 481 -3.68 -9.22 34.01
C PHE A 481 -2.77 -7.98 34.06
N GLY A 482 -3.09 -7.05 34.96
CA GLY A 482 -2.22 -5.93 35.31
C GLY A 482 -1.02 -6.42 36.10
N ASP A 483 0.14 -5.83 35.84
CA ASP A 483 1.40 -5.87 36.61
C ASP A 483 2.42 -6.99 36.37
N GLU A 484 2.11 -8.09 35.68
CA GLU A 484 3.06 -9.23 35.66
C GLU A 484 3.92 -9.35 34.38
N MET A 485 3.68 -8.52 33.35
CA MET A 485 4.48 -8.46 32.11
C MET A 485 5.58 -7.39 32.14
N ALA A 486 5.40 -6.31 32.92
CA ALA A 486 6.40 -5.25 33.08
C ALA A 486 7.71 -5.79 33.69
N MET A 487 7.59 -6.70 34.65
CA MET A 487 8.70 -7.30 35.38
C MET A 487 9.57 -8.26 34.54
N GLY A 488 9.11 -8.70 33.35
CA GLY A 488 9.88 -9.56 32.44
C GLY A 488 10.74 -8.80 31.44
N PHE A 489 10.37 -7.56 31.11
CA PHE A 489 11.09 -6.72 30.15
C PHE A 489 12.06 -5.73 30.82
N GLU A 490 11.87 -5.40 32.09
CA GLU A 490 12.81 -4.54 32.84
C GLU A 490 14.17 -5.20 33.11
N GLY A 491 14.30 -6.52 32.91
CA GLY A 491 15.58 -7.25 33.05
C GLY A 491 16.42 -7.35 31.77
N ILE A 492 15.98 -6.75 30.67
CA ILE A 492 16.62 -6.85 29.35
C ILE A 492 16.92 -5.44 28.81
N TYR A 493 17.86 -4.74 29.46
CA TYR A 493 18.50 -3.52 28.95
C TYR A 493 20.02 -3.61 29.06
#